data_AF-Q2SE83-F1
#
_entry.id   AF-Q2SE83-F1
#
_cell.length_a   1.000
_cell.length_b   1.000
_cell.length_c   1.000
_cell.angle_alpha   90.00
_cell.angle_beta   90.00
_cell.angle_gamma   90.00
#
_symmetry.space_group_name_H-M   'P 1'
#
loop_
_entity.id
_entity.type
_entity.pdbx_description
1 polymer ?
#
loop_
_entity_poly.entity_id
_entity_poly.type
_entity_poly.pdbx_seq_one_letter_code
_entity_poly.pdbx_strand_id
1 'polypeptide(L)'
;MTIVNTVSLHEAMNNEVKKGGKKLALFVIDEQGKQAPRNHASLLSTITKAQTLRMPIYLIEIDHAALSDGAQPVVIGGAPPVGVRTWRDYCVRGATVVKKPHISMFNPETNLDIAAEIKRLNITGAVIIGTQTNQCVKVNAVGGYVDRNNTKKFDGLNKLCKVYTCGAVLRGAEEATWKNEPNVFYYNHLEVAPRPHR
;
A
#
# COMPACT_ATOMS: atom_id res chain seq x y z
N MET A 1 1.82 20.71 -4.57
CA MET A 1 2.52 19.60 -5.27
C MET A 1 3.78 19.28 -4.50
N THR A 2 4.04 18.02 -4.17
CA THR A 2 5.24 17.65 -3.39
C THR A 2 5.92 16.40 -3.97
N ILE A 3 6.75 16.63 -4.99
CA ILE A 3 7.79 15.67 -5.40
C ILE A 3 9.00 15.94 -4.51
N VAL A 4 9.49 14.91 -3.83
CA VAL A 4 10.59 15.03 -2.87
C VAL A 4 11.82 14.31 -3.43
N ASN A 5 12.79 15.10 -3.91
CA ASN A 5 13.99 14.57 -4.54
C ASN A 5 15.19 14.46 -3.60
N THR A 6 15.10 15.06 -2.41
CA THR A 6 16.23 15.22 -1.48
C THR A 6 16.38 14.08 -0.48
N VAL A 7 15.35 13.24 -0.31
CA VAL A 7 15.36 12.10 0.60
C VAL A 7 14.64 10.91 -0.03
N SER A 8 15.05 9.70 0.35
CA SER A 8 14.39 8.47 -0.07
C SER A 8 13.04 8.26 0.63
N LEU A 9 12.20 7.38 0.05
CA LEU A 9 10.99 6.90 0.72
C LEU A 9 11.29 6.29 2.11
N HIS A 10 12.37 5.51 2.23
CA HIS A 10 12.74 4.87 3.51
C HIS A 10 13.20 5.87 4.57
N GLU A 11 13.92 6.91 4.17
CA GLU A 11 14.26 8.03 5.05
C GLU A 11 13.01 8.80 5.48
N ALA A 12 12.07 9.04 4.57
CA ALA A 12 10.80 9.67 4.90
C ALA A 12 10.00 8.83 5.92
N MET A 13 9.93 7.50 5.72
CA MET A 13 9.31 6.57 6.68
C MET A 13 9.97 6.69 8.06
N ASN A 14 11.30 6.63 8.13
CA ASN A 14 12.05 6.79 9.39
C ASN A 14 11.73 8.14 10.07
N ASN A 15 11.77 9.22 9.30
CA ASN A 15 11.62 10.57 9.82
C ASN A 15 10.22 10.82 10.36
N GLU A 16 9.18 10.35 9.68
CA GLU A 16 7.81 10.50 10.17
C GLU A 16 7.54 9.66 11.43
N VAL A 17 8.13 8.47 11.56
CA VAL A 17 8.02 7.65 12.78
C VAL A 17 8.78 8.31 13.95
N LYS A 18 10.00 8.82 13.71
CA LYS A 18 10.84 9.47 14.74
C LYS A 18 10.24 10.76 15.31
N LYS A 19 9.41 11.48 14.55
CA LYS A 19 8.77 12.75 14.97
C LYS A 19 7.68 12.60 16.05
N GLY A 20 7.62 11.48 16.78
CA GLY A 20 6.74 11.33 17.93
C GLY A 20 5.35 10.80 17.62
N GLY A 21 5.21 9.90 16.65
CA GLY A 21 4.02 9.02 16.59
C GLY A 21 2.94 9.39 15.57
N LYS A 22 3.32 9.94 14.41
CA LYS A 22 2.45 9.78 13.25
C LYS A 22 2.40 8.29 12.91
N LYS A 23 1.26 7.66 13.16
CA LYS A 23 1.07 6.23 12.91
C LYS A 23 1.01 6.04 11.40
N LEU A 24 2.15 5.75 10.81
CA LEU A 24 2.21 5.36 9.42
C LEU A 24 1.71 3.93 9.27
N ALA A 25 0.95 3.66 8.22
CA ALA A 25 0.62 2.31 7.79
C ALA A 25 1.17 2.04 6.39
N LEU A 26 1.46 0.77 6.09
CA LEU A 26 1.82 0.30 4.77
C LEU A 26 0.61 -0.39 4.14
N PHE A 27 0.28 -0.03 2.90
CA PHE A 27 -0.74 -0.68 2.08
C PHE A 27 -0.08 -1.31 0.86
N VAL A 28 -0.16 -2.63 0.76
CA VAL A 28 0.34 -3.42 -0.38
C VAL A 28 -0.85 -3.77 -1.26
N ILE A 29 -0.93 -3.15 -2.44
CA ILE A 29 -2.10 -3.24 -3.31
C ILE A 29 -1.91 -4.32 -4.38
N ASP A 30 -2.74 -5.36 -4.33
CA ASP A 30 -2.96 -6.35 -5.38
C ASP A 30 -1.70 -7.10 -5.84
N GLU A 31 -0.69 -7.22 -4.98
CA GLU A 31 0.52 -8.01 -5.24
C GLU A 31 0.25 -9.52 -5.09
N GLN A 32 -0.71 -10.02 -5.86
CA GLN A 32 -1.17 -11.41 -5.92
C GLN A 32 -0.53 -12.15 -7.10
N GLY A 33 -0.31 -13.46 -6.94
CA GLY A 33 0.15 -14.33 -8.03
C GLY A 33 1.28 -15.28 -7.64
N LYS A 34 1.76 -16.04 -8.63
CA LYS A 34 2.80 -17.08 -8.44
C LYS A 34 4.20 -16.64 -8.82
N GLN A 35 4.35 -15.56 -9.59
CA GLN A 35 5.64 -15.07 -10.08
C GLN A 35 6.05 -13.81 -9.34
N ALA A 36 7.34 -13.73 -9.02
CA ALA A 36 7.94 -12.53 -8.44
C ALA A 36 7.77 -11.33 -9.40
N PRO A 37 7.35 -10.15 -8.92
CA PRO A 37 7.35 -8.95 -9.74
C PRO A 37 8.79 -8.49 -10.03
N ARG A 38 8.99 -7.79 -11.15
CA ARG A 38 10.32 -7.31 -11.57
C ARG A 38 11.01 -6.42 -10.52
N ASN A 39 10.23 -5.64 -9.77
CA ASN A 39 10.71 -4.78 -8.69
C ASN A 39 10.60 -5.44 -7.31
N HIS A 40 10.68 -6.77 -7.24
CA HIS A 40 10.53 -7.53 -5.98
C HIS A 40 11.42 -7.00 -4.85
N ALA A 41 12.71 -6.75 -5.13
CA ALA A 41 13.66 -6.29 -4.12
C ALA A 41 13.21 -4.98 -3.45
N SER A 42 12.74 -4.00 -4.24
CA SER A 42 12.24 -2.72 -3.71
C SER A 42 10.95 -2.87 -2.90
N LEU A 43 10.03 -3.73 -3.35
CA LEU A 43 8.79 -4.04 -2.63
C LEU A 43 9.10 -4.73 -1.29
N LEU A 44 9.92 -5.78 -1.31
CA LEU A 44 10.30 -6.54 -0.12
C LEU A 44 11.08 -5.67 0.87
N SER A 45 12.01 -4.84 0.38
CA SER A 45 12.76 -3.92 1.23
C SER A 45 11.84 -2.90 1.91
N THR A 46 10.83 -2.40 1.21
CA THR A 46 9.85 -1.46 1.78
C THR A 46 8.94 -2.13 2.82
N ILE A 47 8.50 -3.36 2.57
CA ILE A 47 7.73 -4.16 3.54
C ILE A 47 8.57 -4.44 4.80
N THR A 48 9.81 -4.91 4.61
CA THR A 48 10.76 -5.15 5.69
C THR A 48 10.98 -3.87 6.49
N LYS A 49 11.15 -2.74 5.81
CA LYS A 49 11.32 -1.45 6.46
C LYS A 49 10.11 -1.08 7.32
N ALA A 50 8.89 -1.25 6.80
CA ALA A 50 7.66 -1.01 7.56
C ALA A 50 7.56 -1.90 8.81
N GLN A 51 7.97 -3.17 8.72
CA GLN A 51 8.02 -4.06 9.88
C GLN A 51 9.02 -3.58 10.95
N THR A 52 10.23 -3.19 10.55
CA THR A 52 11.24 -2.67 11.51
C THR A 52 10.75 -1.43 12.24
N LEU A 53 9.90 -0.63 11.57
CA LEU A 53 9.28 0.56 12.11
C LEU A 53 7.97 0.29 12.87
N ARG A 54 7.56 -0.98 13.00
CA ARG A 54 6.32 -1.41 13.65
C ARG A 54 5.07 -0.72 13.10
N MET A 55 5.07 -0.42 11.81
CA MET A 55 3.90 0.11 11.12
C MET A 55 2.84 -1.01 10.98
N PRO A 56 1.54 -0.71 11.09
CA PRO A 56 0.50 -1.60 10.59
C PRO A 56 0.70 -1.87 9.09
N ILE A 57 0.56 -3.13 8.68
CA ILE A 57 0.72 -3.54 7.28
C ILE A 57 -0.58 -4.18 6.83
N TYR A 58 -1.14 -3.66 5.74
CA TYR A 58 -2.35 -4.18 5.11
C TYR A 58 -2.00 -4.77 3.74
N LEU A 59 -2.32 -6.04 3.56
CA LEU A 59 -2.19 -6.75 2.29
C LEU A 59 -3.57 -6.73 1.63
N ILE A 60 -3.73 -5.88 0.63
CA ILE A 60 -5.01 -5.67 -0.04
C ILE A 60 -5.09 -6.61 -1.25
N GLU A 61 -6.11 -7.45 -1.29
CA GLU A 61 -6.30 -8.46 -2.33
C GLU A 61 -7.67 -8.34 -3.01
N ILE A 62 -7.71 -8.49 -4.33
CA ILE A 62 -8.98 -8.70 -5.04
C ILE A 62 -9.43 -10.15 -4.83
N ASP A 63 -10.62 -10.32 -4.25
CA ASP A 63 -11.20 -11.64 -4.02
C ASP A 63 -12.74 -11.60 -3.90
N HIS A 64 -13.41 -11.70 -5.05
CA HIS A 64 -14.88 -11.70 -5.12
C HIS A 64 -15.53 -12.88 -4.36
N ALA A 65 -14.91 -14.05 -4.39
CA ALA A 65 -15.47 -15.26 -3.81
C ALA A 65 -15.48 -15.16 -2.27
N ALA A 66 -14.37 -14.73 -1.67
CA ALA A 66 -14.25 -14.64 -0.21
C ALA A 66 -15.27 -13.68 0.43
N LEU A 67 -15.70 -12.64 -0.30
CA LEU A 67 -16.68 -11.68 0.20
C LEU A 67 -18.11 -12.22 0.22
N SER A 68 -18.43 -13.15 -0.69
CA SER A 68 -19.72 -13.83 -0.70
C SER A 68 -19.89 -14.74 0.53
N ASP A 69 -18.77 -15.17 1.13
CA ASP A 69 -18.74 -16.04 2.31
C ASP A 69 -18.65 -15.25 3.64
N GLY A 70 -18.71 -13.92 3.62
CA GLY A 70 -18.61 -13.08 4.82
C GLY A 70 -17.24 -13.14 5.50
N ALA A 71 -16.18 -13.44 4.76
CA ALA A 71 -14.85 -13.68 5.29
C ALA A 71 -14.30 -12.48 6.08
N GLN A 72 -13.90 -12.68 7.32
CA GLN A 72 -13.25 -11.65 8.15
C GLN A 72 -11.80 -11.38 7.68
N PRO A 73 -11.24 -10.21 8.01
CA PRO A 73 -9.82 -9.92 7.78
C PRO A 73 -8.94 -10.94 8.49
N VAL A 74 -7.84 -11.35 7.85
CA VAL A 74 -6.94 -12.38 8.38
C VAL A 74 -5.64 -11.75 8.84
N VAL A 75 -5.23 -11.98 10.09
CA VAL A 75 -3.91 -11.54 10.58
C VAL A 75 -2.89 -12.67 10.42
N ILE A 76 -1.78 -12.39 9.75
CA ILE A 76 -0.71 -13.37 9.52
C ILE A 76 0.02 -13.67 10.83
N GLY A 77 -0.16 -14.89 11.37
CA GLY A 77 0.55 -15.35 12.57
C GLY A 77 1.91 -16.00 12.29
N GLY A 78 2.11 -16.53 11.09
CA GLY A 78 3.28 -17.32 10.68
C GLY A 78 3.30 -17.55 9.17
N ALA A 79 3.24 -18.81 8.72
CA ALA A 79 3.08 -19.11 7.30
C ALA A 79 1.76 -18.51 6.76
N PRO A 80 1.70 -18.12 5.47
CA PRO A 80 0.48 -17.58 4.89
C PRO A 80 -0.67 -18.59 5.02
N PRO A 81 -1.81 -18.20 5.60
CA PRO A 81 -2.99 -19.07 5.67
C PRO A 81 -3.51 -19.46 4.28
N VAL A 82 -4.23 -20.57 4.23
CA VAL A 82 -4.95 -21.00 3.01
C VAL A 82 -5.90 -19.88 2.58
N GLY A 83 -5.89 -19.54 1.29
CA GLY A 83 -6.74 -18.48 0.72
C GLY A 83 -6.12 -17.09 0.67
N VAL A 84 -4.93 -16.88 1.25
CA VAL A 84 -4.11 -15.68 0.99
C VAL A 84 -3.48 -15.81 -0.39
N ARG A 85 -3.71 -14.80 -1.25
CA ARG A 85 -3.23 -14.79 -2.64
C ARG A 85 -2.08 -13.83 -2.85
N THR A 86 -1.84 -12.91 -1.90
CA THR A 86 -0.64 -12.08 -1.88
C THR A 86 0.57 -12.99 -1.93
N TRP A 87 1.56 -12.56 -2.71
CA TRP A 87 2.75 -13.36 -2.91
C TRP A 87 3.48 -13.62 -1.58
N ARG A 88 4.00 -14.84 -1.42
CA ARG A 88 4.39 -15.40 -0.12
C ARG A 88 5.42 -14.55 0.62
N ASP A 89 6.37 -13.96 -0.08
CA ASP A 89 7.45 -13.16 0.52
C ASP A 89 6.95 -11.83 1.11
N TYR A 90 5.74 -11.39 0.73
CA TYR A 90 5.11 -10.19 1.26
C TYR A 90 4.19 -10.49 2.45
N CYS A 91 3.91 -11.77 2.71
CA CYS A 91 3.06 -12.23 3.80
C CYS A 91 3.85 -12.26 5.11
N VAL A 92 4.00 -11.10 5.72
CA VAL A 92 4.81 -10.95 6.92
C VAL A 92 3.98 -11.02 8.21
N ARG A 93 4.58 -11.52 9.30
CA ARG A 93 3.89 -11.67 10.59
C ARG A 93 3.31 -10.34 11.08
N GLY A 94 2.06 -10.38 11.52
CA GLY A 94 1.29 -9.23 11.99
C GLY A 94 0.62 -8.41 10.89
N ALA A 95 0.84 -8.72 9.62
CA ALA A 95 0.11 -8.07 8.53
C ALA A 95 -1.36 -8.53 8.51
N THR A 96 -2.26 -7.61 8.16
CA THR A 96 -3.69 -7.88 8.01
C THR A 96 -4.02 -8.01 6.52
N VAL A 97 -4.55 -9.16 6.12
CA VAL A 97 -5.07 -9.40 4.77
C VAL A 97 -6.49 -8.89 4.69
N VAL A 98 -6.73 -8.00 3.73
CA VAL A 98 -8.01 -7.35 3.47
C VAL A 98 -8.45 -7.72 2.06
N LYS A 99 -9.67 -8.24 1.94
CA LYS A 99 -10.27 -8.66 0.68
C LYS A 99 -11.20 -7.57 0.18
N LYS A 100 -11.01 -7.13 -1.06
CA LYS A 100 -11.87 -6.17 -1.76
C LYS A 100 -12.52 -6.83 -2.98
N PRO A 101 -13.74 -6.40 -3.36
CA PRO A 101 -14.41 -6.99 -4.51
C PRO A 101 -13.80 -6.49 -5.80
N HIS A 102 -13.24 -5.27 -5.86
CA HIS A 102 -12.76 -4.71 -7.13
C HIS A 102 -11.59 -3.77 -6.88
N ILE A 103 -11.49 -2.67 -7.63
CA ILE A 103 -10.37 -1.72 -7.63
C ILE A 103 -10.14 -1.08 -6.25
N SER A 104 -11.19 -0.61 -5.57
CA SER A 104 -11.07 0.19 -4.33
C SER A 104 -11.24 -0.65 -3.06
N MET A 105 -10.34 -0.45 -2.08
CA MET A 105 -10.45 -0.97 -0.71
C MET A 105 -11.43 -0.17 0.17
N PHE A 106 -11.93 0.96 -0.35
CA PHE A 106 -13.01 1.73 0.29
C PHE A 106 -14.39 1.29 -0.18
N ASN A 107 -14.48 0.18 -0.91
CA ASN A 107 -15.76 -0.41 -1.25
C ASN A 107 -16.43 -0.95 0.05
N PRO A 108 -17.72 -0.64 0.32
CA PRO A 108 -18.44 -1.16 1.48
C PRO A 108 -18.49 -2.69 1.61
N GLU A 109 -18.32 -3.40 0.50
CA GLU A 109 -18.26 -4.87 0.48
C GLU A 109 -16.86 -5.40 0.85
N THR A 110 -15.86 -4.54 1.04
CA THR A 110 -14.54 -4.94 1.55
C THR A 110 -14.70 -5.50 2.97
N ASN A 111 -13.98 -6.57 3.31
CA ASN A 111 -14.13 -7.19 4.62
C ASN A 111 -13.52 -6.41 5.80
N LEU A 112 -12.95 -5.24 5.54
CA LEU A 112 -12.50 -4.29 6.55
C LEU A 112 -12.85 -2.87 6.08
N ASP A 113 -13.52 -2.09 6.93
CA ASP A 113 -13.66 -0.65 6.72
C ASP A 113 -12.32 0.05 7.01
N ILE A 114 -11.54 0.25 5.95
CA ILE A 114 -10.23 0.91 6.02
C ILE A 114 -10.33 2.35 6.51
N ALA A 115 -11.41 3.08 6.19
CA ALA A 115 -11.56 4.46 6.62
C ALA A 115 -11.80 4.53 8.14
N ALA A 116 -12.64 3.65 8.68
CA ALA A 116 -12.83 3.50 10.12
C ALA A 116 -11.54 3.04 10.80
N GLU A 117 -10.81 2.10 10.21
CA GLU A 117 -9.56 1.58 10.76
C GLU A 117 -8.47 2.65 10.84
N ILE A 118 -8.30 3.47 9.80
CA ILE A 118 -7.39 4.62 9.79
C ILE A 118 -7.72 5.59 10.92
N LYS A 119 -9.00 5.92 11.12
CA LYS A 119 -9.45 6.81 12.19
C LYS A 119 -9.22 6.20 13.57
N ARG A 120 -9.64 4.94 13.77
CA ARG A 120 -9.51 4.19 15.02
C ARG A 120 -8.05 4.11 15.46
N LEU A 121 -7.17 3.82 14.50
CA LEU A 121 -5.75 3.75 14.76
C LEU A 121 -5.09 5.12 14.79
N ASN A 122 -5.72 6.24 14.43
CA ASN A 122 -5.09 7.55 14.27
C ASN A 122 -3.91 7.53 13.26
N ILE A 123 -4.12 6.85 12.14
CA ILE A 123 -3.15 6.80 11.03
C ILE A 123 -3.15 8.16 10.33
N THR A 124 -1.98 8.78 10.26
CA THR A 124 -1.80 10.13 9.67
C THR A 124 -0.99 10.11 8.39
N GLY A 125 -0.45 8.94 8.03
CA GLY A 125 0.15 8.73 6.72
C GLY A 125 0.12 7.27 6.29
N ALA A 126 0.05 7.06 4.99
CA ALA A 126 0.01 5.78 4.34
C ALA A 126 1.15 5.68 3.34
N VAL A 127 2.03 4.69 3.51
CA VAL A 127 2.91 4.25 2.43
C VAL A 127 2.10 3.33 1.54
N ILE A 128 2.04 3.61 0.24
CA ILE A 128 1.31 2.79 -0.72
C ILE A 128 2.27 2.23 -1.76
N ILE A 129 2.21 0.90 -1.94
CA ILE A 129 2.99 0.14 -2.91
C ILE A 129 2.06 -0.82 -3.65
N GLY A 130 2.45 -1.29 -4.83
CA GLY A 130 1.72 -2.39 -5.49
C GLY A 130 1.57 -2.24 -6.99
N THR A 131 0.56 -2.93 -7.53
CA THR A 131 0.40 -3.13 -8.97
C THR A 131 -0.77 -2.37 -9.59
N GLN A 132 -0.63 -2.13 -10.90
CA GLN A 132 -1.49 -1.28 -11.72
C GLN A 132 -1.47 0.16 -11.21
N THR A 133 -0.29 0.78 -11.31
CA THR A 133 0.02 2.15 -10.88
C THR A 133 -1.11 3.16 -11.14
N ASN A 134 -1.68 3.17 -12.35
CA ASN A 134 -2.70 4.13 -12.78
C ASN A 134 -4.15 3.61 -12.66
N GLN A 135 -4.36 2.45 -12.03
CA GLN A 135 -5.68 1.87 -11.78
C GLN A 135 -5.85 1.59 -10.28
N CYS A 136 -5.55 0.38 -9.81
CA CYS A 136 -5.79 -0.02 -8.43
C CYS A 136 -5.00 0.83 -7.44
N VAL A 137 -3.70 1.06 -7.67
CA VAL A 137 -2.93 1.92 -6.76
C VAL A 137 -3.48 3.35 -6.77
N LYS A 138 -3.73 3.92 -7.96
CA LYS A 138 -4.28 5.28 -8.11
C LYS A 138 -5.57 5.47 -7.33
N VAL A 139 -6.56 4.61 -7.54
CA VAL A 139 -7.88 4.77 -6.89
C VAL A 139 -7.75 4.66 -5.38
N ASN A 140 -6.93 3.75 -4.87
CA ASN A 140 -6.72 3.63 -3.42
C ASN A 140 -5.92 4.81 -2.85
N ALA A 141 -5.00 5.39 -3.63
CA ALA A 141 -4.21 6.54 -3.22
C ALA A 141 -5.01 7.85 -3.22
N VAL A 142 -5.68 8.15 -4.33
CA VAL A 142 -6.26 9.48 -4.62
C VAL A 142 -7.74 9.48 -4.98
N GLY A 143 -8.36 8.30 -5.03
CA GLY A 143 -9.74 8.13 -5.43
C GLY A 143 -9.92 8.09 -6.94
N GLY A 144 -11.17 7.88 -7.37
CA GLY A 144 -11.51 7.82 -8.79
C GLY A 144 -12.71 6.93 -9.07
N TYR A 145 -13.09 6.87 -10.35
CA TYR A 145 -14.10 5.96 -10.83
C TYR A 145 -13.54 4.54 -10.96
N VAL A 146 -14.33 3.54 -10.59
CA VAL A 146 -13.93 2.13 -10.61
C VAL A 146 -14.67 1.27 -11.64
N ASP A 147 -15.55 1.90 -12.42
CA ASP A 147 -16.25 1.26 -13.52
C ASP A 147 -16.06 2.06 -14.81
N ARG A 148 -16.39 1.44 -15.95
CA ARG A 148 -16.21 2.05 -17.27
C ARG A 148 -17.22 3.16 -17.58
N ASN A 149 -18.33 3.18 -16.87
CA ASN A 149 -19.44 4.12 -17.09
C ASN A 149 -19.30 5.37 -16.20
N ASN A 150 -18.26 5.46 -15.39
CA ASN A 150 -18.03 6.50 -14.39
C ASN A 150 -19.20 6.69 -13.41
N THR A 151 -19.84 5.59 -12.99
CA THR A 151 -21.01 5.65 -12.08
C THR A 151 -20.63 5.44 -10.61
N LYS A 152 -19.61 4.62 -10.34
CA LYS A 152 -19.13 4.32 -8.98
C LYS A 152 -17.79 5.00 -8.76
N LYS A 153 -17.78 5.96 -7.84
CA LYS A 153 -16.61 6.73 -7.43
C LYS A 153 -16.28 6.44 -5.97
N PHE A 154 -15.01 6.28 -5.67
CA PHE A 154 -14.50 6.17 -4.30
C PHE A 154 -13.48 7.26 -4.01
N ASP A 155 -13.42 7.68 -2.75
CA ASP A 155 -12.34 8.51 -2.25
C ASP A 155 -11.07 7.68 -2.06
N GLY A 156 -9.92 8.37 -2.01
CA GLY A 156 -8.62 7.77 -1.76
C GLY A 156 -8.07 8.09 -0.37
N LEU A 157 -6.97 7.42 -0.03
CA LEU A 157 -6.20 7.66 1.18
C LEU A 157 -5.82 9.13 1.38
N ASN A 158 -5.59 9.88 0.30
CA ASN A 158 -5.20 11.30 0.34
C ASN A 158 -6.26 12.24 0.94
N LYS A 159 -7.51 11.77 1.07
CA LYS A 159 -8.58 12.48 1.79
C LYS A 159 -8.54 12.26 3.30
N LEU A 160 -7.89 11.18 3.74
CA LEU A 160 -7.84 10.77 5.15
C LEU A 160 -6.48 11.05 5.78
N CYS A 161 -5.40 10.91 5.01
CA CYS A 161 -4.03 10.99 5.50
C CYS A 161 -3.05 11.39 4.37
N LYS A 162 -1.77 11.57 4.72
CA LYS A 162 -0.72 11.81 3.72
C LYS A 162 -0.36 10.50 3.02
N VAL A 163 -0.20 10.52 1.70
CA VAL A 163 0.19 9.34 0.91
C VAL A 163 1.65 9.45 0.50
N TYR A 164 2.42 8.40 0.76
CA TYR A 164 3.86 8.32 0.50
C TYR A 164 4.11 7.17 -0.48
N THR A 165 4.84 7.43 -1.56
CA THR A 165 5.21 6.39 -2.54
C THR A 165 6.43 6.80 -3.37
N CYS A 166 6.92 5.91 -4.23
CA CYS A 166 7.93 6.22 -5.24
C CYS A 166 7.84 5.26 -6.45
N GLY A 167 8.47 5.62 -7.56
CA GLY A 167 8.39 4.82 -8.80
C GLY A 167 8.91 3.38 -8.66
N ALA A 168 9.87 3.13 -7.77
CA ALA A 168 10.45 1.80 -7.59
C ALA A 168 9.51 0.79 -6.91
N VAL A 169 8.49 1.27 -6.17
CA VAL A 169 7.52 0.43 -5.45
C VAL A 169 6.14 0.41 -6.12
N LEU A 170 6.05 1.03 -7.31
CA LEU A 170 4.85 1.07 -8.14
C LEU A 170 5.08 0.21 -9.37
N ARG A 171 4.10 -0.63 -9.71
CA ARG A 171 4.19 -1.54 -10.85
C ARG A 171 3.11 -1.24 -11.87
N GLY A 172 3.55 -0.89 -13.07
CA GLY A 172 2.71 -0.55 -14.21
C GLY A 172 3.58 -0.23 -15.43
N ALA A 173 2.97 -0.16 -16.61
CA ALA A 173 3.69 0.21 -17.84
C ALA A 173 4.09 1.69 -17.88
N GLU A 174 3.46 2.51 -17.04
CA GLU A 174 3.56 3.97 -17.08
C GLU A 174 3.85 4.54 -15.69
N GLU A 175 4.38 5.76 -15.69
CA GLU A 175 4.57 6.55 -14.47
C GLU A 175 3.22 6.87 -13.79
N ALA A 176 3.25 7.13 -12.48
CA ALA A 176 2.08 7.54 -11.72
C ALA A 176 1.54 8.91 -12.17
N THR A 177 0.42 8.89 -12.89
CA THR A 177 -0.31 10.10 -13.33
C THR A 177 -0.86 10.95 -12.19
N TRP A 178 -0.91 10.38 -10.99
CA TRP A 178 -1.49 10.96 -9.78
C TRP A 178 -0.45 11.46 -8.78
N LYS A 179 0.84 11.40 -9.13
CA LYS A 179 1.97 11.78 -8.24
C LYS A 179 1.93 13.24 -7.74
N ASN A 180 1.14 14.08 -8.39
CA ASN A 180 1.02 15.51 -8.08
C ASN A 180 -0.26 15.89 -7.32
N GLU A 181 -1.12 14.91 -7.02
CA GLU A 181 -2.38 15.13 -6.32
C GLU A 181 -2.16 15.69 -4.89
N PRO A 182 -3.14 16.41 -4.33
CA PRO A 182 -3.06 16.89 -2.95
C PRO A 182 -2.79 15.74 -1.96
N ASN A 183 -1.98 16.03 -0.94
CA ASN A 183 -1.54 15.09 0.09
C ASN A 183 -0.74 13.87 -0.43
N VAL A 184 -0.33 13.85 -1.70
CA VAL A 184 0.62 12.86 -2.22
C VAL A 184 2.04 13.41 -2.15
N PHE A 185 2.92 12.60 -1.59
CA PHE A 185 4.36 12.83 -1.46
C PHE A 185 5.07 11.74 -2.26
N TYR A 186 5.54 12.10 -3.45
CA TYR A 186 6.22 11.20 -4.35
C TYR A 186 7.74 11.35 -4.21
N TYR A 187 8.40 10.31 -3.71
CA TYR A 187 9.82 10.34 -3.38
C TYR A 187 10.67 9.73 -4.49
N ASN A 188 11.95 10.06 -4.48
CA ASN A 188 12.94 9.29 -5.23
C ASN A 188 13.26 7.98 -4.50
N HIS A 189 13.54 6.93 -5.27
CA HIS A 189 14.22 5.74 -4.76
C HIS A 189 15.72 6.04 -4.79
N LEU A 190 16.22 6.79 -3.81
CA LEU A 190 17.67 6.86 -3.63
C LEU A 190 18.11 5.48 -3.13
N GLU A 191 18.65 4.67 -4.03
CA GLU A 191 19.43 3.50 -3.64
C GLU A 191 20.59 4.00 -2.78
N VAL A 192 20.72 3.46 -1.57
CA VAL A 192 22.00 3.52 -0.88
C VAL A 192 22.94 2.66 -1.71
N ALA A 193 23.79 3.29 -2.53
CA ALA A 193 24.89 2.59 -3.17
C ALA A 193 25.60 1.78 -2.09
N PRO A 194 25.87 0.47 -2.29
CA PRO A 194 26.66 -0.29 -1.33
C PRO A 194 28.00 0.44 -1.19
N ARG A 195 28.35 0.81 0.05
CA ARG A 195 29.67 1.38 0.31
C ARG A 195 30.69 0.33 -0.15
N PRO A 196 31.66 0.67 -1.02
CA PRO A 196 32.77 -0.26 -1.27
C PRO A 196 33.44 -0.51 0.08
N HIS A 197 33.54 -1.78 0.46
CA HIS A 197 34.36 -2.20 1.58
C HIS A 197 35.78 -1.64 1.36
N ARG A 198 36.24 -0.82 2.31
CA ARG A 198 37.66 -0.52 2.46
C ARG A 198 38.29 -1.62 3.29
#